data_AF-A0A2W1NRJ7-F1
#
_entry.id   AF-A0A2W1NRJ7-F1
#
_cell.length_a   1.000
_cell.length_b   1.000
_cell.length_c   1.000
_cell.angle_alpha   90.00
_cell.angle_beta   90.00
_cell.angle_gamma   90.00
#
_symmetry.space_group_name_H-M   'P 1'
#
loop_
_entity.id
_entity.type
_entity.pdbx_description
1 polymer ?
#
loop_
_entity_poly.entity_id
_entity_poly.type
_entity_poly.pdbx_seq_one_letter_code
_entity_poly.pdbx_strand_id
1 'polypeptide(L)'
;MVEKFVQAGAKVAIADADAQGESVTDRWRSQGYEVRYYNCYVSSGSDVGRTVQLIENDFESVDVLVNNAGTCPRGDLQGTDEALWVRVMASI
;
A
#
# COMPACT_ATOMS: atom_id res chain seq x y z
N MET A 1 7.25 -7.26 4.54
CA MET A 1 8.19 -6.28 3.95
C MET A 1 8.53 -5.16 4.92
N VAL A 2 7.52 -4.46 5.45
CA VAL A 2 7.67 -3.39 6.46
C VAL A 2 8.71 -3.72 7.54
N GLU A 3 8.60 -4.91 8.15
CA GLU A 3 9.52 -5.35 9.22
C GLU A 3 11.01 -5.26 8.84
N LYS A 4 11.37 -5.61 7.60
CA LYS A 4 12.77 -5.54 7.15
C LYS A 4 13.27 -4.11 6.97
N PHE A 5 12.41 -3.21 6.49
CA PHE A 5 12.75 -1.81 6.32
C PHE A 5 12.90 -1.10 7.67
N VAL A 6 11.97 -1.30 8.61
CA VAL A 6 12.08 -0.69 9.94
C VAL A 6 13.28 -1.22 10.72
N GLN A 7 13.61 -2.52 10.60
CA GLN A 7 14.83 -3.10 11.19
C GLN A 7 16.11 -2.55 10.56
N ALA A 8 16.06 -2.05 9.32
CA ALA A 8 17.17 -1.37 8.65
C ALA A 8 17.24 0.14 8.97
N GLY A 9 16.36 0.64 9.84
CA GLY A 9 16.33 2.05 10.26
C GLY A 9 15.54 2.97 9.32
N ALA A 10 14.77 2.42 8.38
CA ALA A 10 13.95 3.22 7.49
C ALA A 10 12.69 3.72 8.19
N LYS A 11 12.26 4.92 7.82
CA LYS A 11 10.90 5.42 8.04
C LYS A 11 9.99 4.77 7.01
N VAL A 12 8.80 4.32 7.40
CA VAL A 12 7.92 3.54 6.51
C VAL A 12 6.51 4.13 6.45
N ALA A 13 6.11 4.52 5.24
CA ALA A 13 4.72 4.76 4.89
C ALA A 13 4.07 3.47 4.36
N ILE A 14 2.96 3.05 4.96
CA ILE A 14 2.15 1.91 4.51
C ILE A 14 0.90 2.46 3.83
N ALA A 15 0.74 2.19 2.53
CA ALA A 15 -0.46 2.52 1.78
C ALA A 15 -1.25 1.24 1.49
N ASP A 16 -2.49 1.15 1.98
CA ASP A 16 -3.39 0.02 1.73
C ASP A 16 -4.85 0.51 1.69
N ALA A 17 -5.73 -0.23 1.02
CA ALA A 17 -7.16 0.06 0.97
C ALA A 17 -7.90 -0.42 2.23
N ASP A 18 -7.37 -1.41 2.95
CA ASP A 18 -8.01 -1.95 4.15
C ASP A 18 -7.75 -1.06 5.38
N ALA A 19 -8.82 -0.48 5.92
CA ALA A 19 -8.79 0.36 7.11
C ALA A 19 -8.21 -0.34 8.36
N GLN A 20 -8.20 -1.66 8.41
CA GLN A 20 -7.53 -2.42 9.48
C GLN A 20 -6.01 -2.22 9.48
N GLY A 21 -5.42 -1.73 8.38
CA GLY A 21 -4.00 -1.44 8.24
C GLY A 21 -3.46 -0.50 9.32
N GLU A 22 -4.26 0.45 9.81
CA GLU A 22 -3.86 1.35 10.91
C GLU A 22 -3.51 0.55 12.17
N SER A 23 -4.38 -0.37 12.59
CA SER A 23 -4.16 -1.20 13.79
C SER A 23 -2.92 -2.10 13.66
N VAL A 24 -2.65 -2.59 12.44
CA VAL A 24 -1.47 -3.40 12.14
C VAL A 24 -0.19 -2.57 12.31
N THR A 25 -0.27 -1.26 12.18
CA THR A 25 0.86 -0.32 12.25
C THR A 25 1.35 -0.12 13.68
N ASP A 26 0.45 -0.24 14.66
CA ASP A 26 0.74 -0.02 16.08
C ASP A 26 1.80 -0.97 16.65
N ARG A 27 1.94 -2.18 16.08
CA ARG A 27 2.98 -3.13 16.49
C ARG A 27 4.39 -2.59 16.24
N TRP A 28 4.59 -1.76 15.22
CA TRP A 28 5.91 -1.18 14.93
C TRP A 28 6.10 0.14 15.67
N ARG A 29 5.04 0.96 15.77
CA ARG A 29 5.08 2.20 16.57
C ARG A 29 5.37 1.95 18.04
N SER A 30 4.77 0.91 18.64
CA SER A 30 5.05 0.52 20.03
C SER A 30 6.49 0.06 20.28
N GLN A 31 7.22 -0.29 19.21
CA GLN A 31 8.65 -0.62 19.26
C GLN A 31 9.55 0.60 18.97
N GLY A 32 8.97 1.79 18.78
CA GLY A 32 9.70 3.04 18.52
C GLY A 32 10.06 3.28 17.05
N TYR A 33 9.56 2.44 16.12
CA TYR A 33 9.78 2.67 14.69
C TYR A 33 8.85 3.78 14.15
N GLU A 34 9.36 4.58 13.23
CA GLU A 34 8.61 5.63 12.55
C GLU A 34 7.83 5.04 11.38
N VAL A 35 6.61 4.59 11.66
CA VAL A 35 5.71 3.98 10.67
C VAL A 35 4.36 4.71 10.68
N ARG A 36 3.86 5.05 9.50
CA ARG A 36 2.54 5.66 9.30
C ARG A 36 1.73 4.89 8.29
N TYR A 37 0.42 4.84 8.49
CA TYR A 37 -0.51 4.21 7.57
C TYR A 37 -1.35 5.27 6.86
N TYR A 38 -1.65 4.99 5.60
CA TYR A 38 -2.44 5.81 4.71
C TYR A 38 -3.47 4.92 4.02
N ASN A 39 -4.76 5.25 4.18
CA ASN A 39 -5.80 4.59 3.42
C ASN A 39 -5.76 5.08 1.97
N CYS A 40 -5.40 4.17 1.06
CA CYS A 40 -5.14 4.47 -0.34
C CYS A 40 -5.61 3.32 -1.25
N TYR A 41 -6.47 3.66 -2.20
CA TYR A 41 -6.84 2.80 -3.31
C TYR A 41 -5.91 3.06 -4.49
N VAL A 42 -4.94 2.17 -4.69
CA VAL A 42 -3.92 2.31 -5.75
C VAL A 42 -4.52 2.31 -7.16
N SER A 43 -5.72 1.74 -7.35
CA SER A 43 -6.48 1.80 -8.61
C SER A 43 -7.06 3.19 -8.92
N SER A 44 -6.92 4.16 -8.01
CA SER A 44 -7.40 5.53 -8.17
C SER A 44 -6.24 6.52 -8.20
N GLY A 45 -5.91 7.03 -9.38
CA GLY A 45 -4.79 7.98 -9.54
C GLY A 45 -4.92 9.26 -8.71
N SER A 46 -6.14 9.75 -8.49
CA SER A 46 -6.37 10.91 -7.61
C SER A 46 -6.11 10.57 -6.14
N ASP A 47 -6.40 9.34 -5.73
CA ASP A 47 -6.18 8.89 -4.37
C ASP A 47 -4.70 8.64 -4.08
N VAL A 48 -3.99 8.08 -5.06
CA VAL A 48 -2.52 7.98 -5.06
C VAL A 48 -1.90 9.37 -4.95
N GLY A 49 -2.31 10.33 -5.79
CA GLY A 49 -1.76 11.68 -5.75
C GLY A 49 -1.96 12.39 -4.40
N ARG A 50 -3.16 12.25 -3.80
CA ARG A 50 -3.45 12.74 -2.45
C ARG A 50 -2.57 12.07 -1.39
N THR A 51 -2.39 10.76 -1.49
CA THR A 51 -1.61 9.97 -0.53
C THR A 51 -0.13 10.32 -0.59
N VAL A 52 0.43 10.48 -1.79
CA VAL A 52 1.82 10.90 -1.99
C VAL A 52 2.06 12.27 -1.37
N GLN A 53 1.17 13.25 -1.59
CA GLN A 53 1.29 14.56 -0.94
C GLN A 53 1.30 14.48 0.59
N LEU A 54 0.47 13.62 1.18
CA LEU A 54 0.47 13.42 2.64
C LEU A 54 1.78 12.79 3.13
N ILE A 55 2.30 11.80 2.40
CA ILE A 55 3.58 11.15 2.70
C ILE A 55 4.72 12.16 2.60
N GLU A 56 4.78 12.97 1.55
CA GLU A 56 5.81 14.01 1.38
C GLU A 56 5.73 15.07 2.49
N ASN A 57 4.53 15.45 2.94
CA ASN A 57 4.39 16.37 4.07
C ASN A 57 4.86 15.76 5.40
N ASP A 58 4.67 14.45 5.58
CA ASP A 58 5.01 13.75 6.81
C ASP A 58 6.47 13.30 6.90
N PHE A 59 7.09 13.00 5.75
CA PHE A 59 8.41 12.38 5.65
C PHE A 59 9.42 13.19 4.82
N GLU A 60 9.01 14.31 4.21
CA GLU A 60 9.78 15.20 3.33
C GLU A 60 10.15 14.60 1.96
N SER A 61 10.49 13.31 1.90
CA SER A 61 10.87 12.63 0.66
C SER A 61 10.47 11.15 0.64
N VAL A 62 10.49 10.55 -0.55
CA VAL A 62 10.32 9.11 -0.78
C VAL A 62 11.54 8.57 -1.53
N ASP A 63 12.36 7.77 -0.86
CA ASP A 63 13.58 7.18 -1.44
C ASP A 63 13.33 5.83 -2.12
N VAL A 64 12.34 5.08 -1.64
CA VAL A 64 12.02 3.72 -2.09
C VAL A 64 10.51 3.57 -2.19
N LEU A 65 10.04 3.15 -3.37
CA LEU A 65 8.65 2.77 -3.61
C LEU A 65 8.57 1.26 -3.84
N VAL A 66 7.63 0.61 -3.15
CA VAL A 66 7.30 -0.80 -3.38
C VAL A 66 5.84 -0.92 -3.81
N ASN A 67 5.62 -1.16 -5.09
CA ASN A 67 4.29 -1.46 -5.64
C ASN A 67 3.92 -2.93 -5.33
N ASN A 68 3.54 -3.20 -4.07
CA ASN A 68 3.21 -4.54 -3.58
C ASN A 68 1.71 -4.89 -3.69
N ALA A 69 0.83 -3.89 -3.73
CA ALA A 69 -0.61 -4.11 -3.81
C ALA A 69 -0.97 -4.83 -5.12
N GLY A 70 -1.80 -5.86 -5.03
CA GLY A 70 -2.25 -6.65 -6.18
C GLY A 70 -3.29 -7.67 -5.78
N THR A 71 -4.20 -7.98 -6.70
CA THR A 71 -5.18 -9.05 -6.51
C THR A 71 -5.00 -10.10 -7.61
N CYS A 72 -5.06 -11.37 -7.22
CA CYS A 72 -4.97 -12.48 -8.16
C CYS A 72 -6.03 -13.54 -7.81
N PRO A 73 -7.30 -13.31 -8.22
CA PRO A 73 -8.34 -14.31 -8.09
C PRO A 73 -7.96 -15.58 -8.87
N ARG A 74 -8.17 -16.75 -8.28
CA ARG A 74 -7.90 -18.01 -8.97
C ARG A 74 -9.06 -18.35 -9.91
N GLY A 75 -8.74 -18.72 -11.15
CA GLY A 75 -9.68 -19.16 -12.15
C GLY A 75 -8.95 -19.81 -13.33
N ASP A 76 -9.68 -20.51 -14.19
CA ASP A 76 -9.14 -20.96 -15.47
C ASP A 76 -9.26 -19.83 -16.52
N LEU A 77 -8.39 -19.89 -17.53
CA LEU A 77 -8.33 -18.86 -18.57
C LEU A 77 -9.63 -18.77 -19.39
N GLN A 78 -10.31 -19.90 -19.62
CA GLN A 78 -11.50 -19.97 -20.47
C GLN A 78 -12.76 -19.43 -19.77
N GLY A 79 -12.81 -19.56 -18.44
CA GLY A 79 -13.91 -19.11 -17.58
C GLY A 79 -13.70 -17.72 -16.98
N THR A 80 -12.59 -17.05 -17.27
CA THR A 80 -12.36 -15.66 -16.81
C THR A 80 -13.14 -14.71 -17.69
N ASP A 81 -14.16 -14.06 -17.12
CA ASP A 81 -14.97 -13.06 -17.81
C ASP A 81 -14.28 -11.68 -17.89
N GLU A 82 -14.79 -10.82 -18.77
CA GLU A 82 -14.26 -9.47 -18.97
C GLU A 82 -14.30 -8.62 -17.70
N ALA A 83 -15.32 -8.78 -16.85
CA ALA A 83 -15.45 -8.03 -15.61
C ALA A 83 -14.32 -8.36 -14.62
N LEU A 84 -13.98 -9.64 -14.49
CA LEU A 84 -12.86 -10.13 -13.70
C LEU A 84 -11.53 -9.67 -14.29
N TRP A 85 -11.38 -9.73 -15.61
CA TRP A 85 -10.20 -9.20 -16.32
C TRP A 85 -9.97 -7.71 -16.05
N VAL A 86 -11.00 -6.89 -16.27
CA VAL A 86 -10.94 -5.44 -16.05
C VAL A 86 -10.63 -5.14 -14.58
N ARG A 87 -11.26 -5.85 -13.64
CA ARG A 87 -11.01 -5.64 -12.22
C ARG A 87 -9.54 -5.90 -11.84
N VAL A 88 -8.96 -7.00 -12.31
CA VAL A 88 -7.56 -7.35 -11.99
C VAL A 88 -6.59 -6.38 -12.67
N MET A 89 -6.83 -6.04 -13.95
CA MET A 89 -5.95 -5.15 -14.72
C MET A 89 -6.09 -3.68 -14.36
N ALA A 90 -7.21 -3.25 -13.78
CA ALA A 90 -7.40 -1.90 -13.25
C ALA A 90 -6.94 -1.76 -11.79
N SER A 91 -6.48 -2.85 -11.16
CA SER A 91 -5.92 -2.82 -9.79
C SER A 91 -4.45 -2.35 -9.76
N ILE A 92 -3.96 -1.71 -10.81
CA ILE A 92 -2.58 -1.22 -11.01
C ILE A 92 -2.56 0.20 -11.55
#